data_AF-A0A7W4Z9I4-F1
#
_entry.id   AF-A0A7W4Z9I4-F1
#
_cell.length_a   1.000
_cell.length_b   1.000
_cell.length_c   1.000
_cell.angle_alpha   90.00
_cell.angle_beta   90.00
_cell.angle_gamma   90.00
#
_symmetry.space_group_name_H-M   'P 1'
#
loop_
_entity.id
_entity.type
_entity.pdbx_description
1 polymer ?
#
loop_
_entity_poly.entity_id
_entity_poly.type
_entity_poly.pdbx_seq_one_letter_code
_entity_poly.pdbx_strand_id
1 'polypeptide(L)'
;MRRTTRGLALAGLLTFSFASAVQAEEQKPNLSIFPPEITMDIPVPVQGGDLALLLAQASQGNSLSQLKEAAILRYKQHLERELAQQLQEFFTDEEILLVDRQGLLSLRNTLDITVIKHFSSLQSKGDHELEKGTVELSGDYRYRLEHISGSAMREQQVNISKLKIREKYQVVTPNDGGEIENTTDRAIERALSELVEELMERIEDDLEADELESFARSA
;
A
#
# COMPACT_ATOMS: atom_id res chain seq x y z
N MET A 1 63.98 65.98 40.66
CA MET A 1 62.50 65.80 40.80
C MET A 1 62.04 64.80 39.74
N ARG A 2 61.39 63.70 40.17
CA ARG A 2 60.38 62.83 39.47
C ARG A 2 60.77 62.19 38.11
N ARG A 3 60.95 60.84 38.05
CA ARG A 3 59.94 59.78 37.67
C ARG A 3 59.55 59.88 36.17
N THR A 4 59.47 58.85 35.31
CA THR A 4 59.18 57.41 35.48
C THR A 4 59.34 56.65 34.14
N THR A 5 59.57 55.35 34.28
CA THR A 5 59.44 54.18 33.38
C THR A 5 58.31 54.16 32.34
N ARG A 6 58.51 53.45 31.22
CA ARG A 6 57.72 52.24 30.84
C ARG A 6 58.25 51.55 29.57
N GLY A 7 58.54 50.25 29.71
CA GLY A 7 58.79 49.33 28.61
C GLY A 7 57.48 48.81 28.00
N LEU A 8 57.57 48.37 26.74
CA LEU A 8 56.53 47.70 25.98
C LEU A 8 56.92 46.23 25.82
N ALA A 9 56.16 45.35 26.46
CA ALA A 9 56.23 43.89 26.25
C ALA A 9 55.18 43.52 25.20
N LEU A 10 55.63 42.86 24.12
CA LEU A 10 54.80 42.35 23.03
C LEU A 10 54.31 40.95 23.44
N ALA A 11 53.02 40.82 23.76
CA ALA A 11 52.39 39.53 24.05
C ALA A 11 51.92 38.88 22.74
N GLY A 12 52.55 37.76 22.37
CA GLY A 12 52.13 36.91 21.27
C GLY A 12 50.89 36.10 21.65
N LEU A 13 49.81 36.29 20.89
CA LEU A 13 48.54 35.57 21.04
C LEU A 13 48.64 34.25 20.27
N LEU A 14 48.70 33.12 20.97
CA LEU A 14 48.57 31.79 20.39
C LEU A 14 47.09 31.50 20.14
N THR A 15 46.68 31.51 18.87
CA THR A 15 45.36 31.06 18.44
C THR A 15 45.35 29.53 18.33
N PHE A 16 44.77 28.86 19.32
CA PHE A 16 44.41 27.45 19.22
C PHE A 16 43.24 27.31 18.23
N SER A 17 43.52 26.75 17.06
CA SER A 17 42.48 26.32 16.12
C SER A 17 41.90 25.00 16.64
N PHE A 18 40.72 25.07 17.25
CA PHE A 18 39.92 23.87 17.49
C PHE A 18 39.34 23.42 16.14
N ALA A 19 39.96 22.42 15.54
CA ALA A 19 39.33 21.66 14.46
C ALA A 19 38.19 20.84 15.09
N SER A 20 36.96 21.34 14.98
CA SER A 20 35.78 20.52 15.19
C SER A 20 35.79 19.45 14.10
N ALA A 21 36.23 18.24 14.44
CA ALA A 21 35.90 17.06 13.65
C ALA A 21 34.37 16.89 13.75
N VAL A 22 33.66 17.40 12.75
CA VAL A 22 32.31 16.95 12.45
C VAL A 22 32.47 15.48 12.06
N GLN A 23 32.25 14.58 13.02
CA GLN A 23 31.86 13.22 12.68
C GLN A 23 30.59 13.39 11.85
N ALA A 24 30.69 13.11 10.54
CA ALA A 24 29.51 12.83 9.77
C ALA A 24 28.86 11.64 10.46
N GLU A 25 27.82 11.90 11.26
CA GLU A 25 26.88 10.86 11.63
C GLU A 25 26.47 10.21 10.31
N GLU A 26 26.71 8.91 10.19
CA GLU A 26 26.24 8.10 9.08
C GLU A 26 24.74 8.37 8.99
N GLN A 27 24.33 9.14 7.98
CA GLN A 27 22.97 9.64 7.90
C GLN A 27 22.08 8.44 7.60
N LYS A 28 21.43 7.92 8.66
CA LYS A 28 20.52 6.78 8.54
C LYS A 28 19.51 7.09 7.42
N PRO A 29 19.30 6.16 6.46
CA PRO A 29 18.38 6.39 5.38
C PRO A 29 16.99 6.65 5.96
N ASN A 30 16.38 7.73 5.50
CA ASN A 30 14.99 8.04 5.82
C ASN A 30 14.13 7.92 4.56
N LEU A 31 12.94 7.36 4.74
CA LEU A 31 12.05 6.99 3.66
C LEU A 31 10.70 7.66 3.86
N SER A 32 10.18 8.30 2.83
CA SER A 32 8.79 8.74 2.78
C SER A 32 7.96 7.84 1.88
N ILE A 33 6.89 7.26 2.41
CA ILE A 33 5.97 6.41 1.64
C ILE A 33 4.80 7.27 1.17
N PHE A 34 4.59 7.35 -0.14
CA PHE A 34 3.44 8.03 -0.70
C PHE A 34 2.18 7.14 -0.60
N PRO A 35 0.98 7.75 -0.42
CA PRO A 35 -0.26 7.01 -0.55
C PRO A 35 -0.32 6.29 -1.91
N PRO A 36 -0.76 5.03 -1.95
CA PRO A 36 -0.79 4.26 -3.19
C PRO A 36 -1.83 4.83 -4.17
N GLU A 37 -1.51 4.80 -5.45
CA GLU A 37 -2.45 5.12 -6.52
C GLU A 37 -3.19 3.84 -6.93
N ILE A 38 -4.45 3.71 -6.52
CA ILE A 38 -5.24 2.49 -6.76
C ILE A 38 -6.33 2.72 -7.79
N THR A 39 -6.28 1.95 -8.87
CA THR A 39 -7.37 1.74 -9.84
C THR A 39 -7.94 0.35 -9.64
N MET A 40 -9.27 0.24 -9.63
CA MET A 40 -9.94 -1.03 -9.36
C MET A 40 -11.22 -1.15 -10.18
N ASP A 41 -11.37 -2.26 -10.90
CA ASP A 41 -12.61 -2.67 -11.54
C ASP A 41 -13.18 -3.92 -10.87
N ILE A 42 -14.50 -3.89 -10.65
CA ILE A 42 -15.24 -4.92 -9.92
C ILE A 42 -16.52 -5.23 -10.69
N PRO A 43 -16.84 -6.52 -10.91
CA PRO A 43 -18.03 -6.92 -11.63
C PRO A 43 -19.27 -6.54 -10.84
N VAL A 44 -20.29 -6.05 -11.55
CA VAL A 44 -21.60 -5.74 -10.99
C VAL A 44 -22.64 -6.65 -11.63
N PRO A 45 -23.58 -7.23 -10.87
CA PRO A 45 -23.70 -7.18 -9.42
C PRO A 45 -22.73 -8.15 -8.73
N VAL A 46 -22.11 -7.70 -7.64
CA VAL A 46 -21.27 -8.54 -6.77
C VAL A 46 -22.14 -9.63 -6.09
N GLN A 47 -23.44 -9.34 -5.93
CA GLN A 47 -24.40 -10.18 -5.23
C GLN A 47 -25.37 -10.88 -6.21
N GLY A 48 -25.41 -12.22 -6.19
CA GLY A 48 -26.12 -13.06 -7.16
C GLY A 48 -27.65 -13.01 -7.12
N GLY A 49 -28.25 -12.56 -6.00
CA GLY A 49 -29.72 -12.44 -5.85
C GLY A 49 -30.27 -11.02 -6.02
N ASP A 50 -29.41 -10.06 -6.34
CA ASP A 50 -29.65 -8.65 -6.07
C ASP A 50 -30.26 -7.91 -7.27
N LEU A 51 -30.45 -8.53 -8.44
CA LEU A 51 -31.03 -7.79 -9.58
C LEU A 51 -32.44 -7.27 -9.26
N ALA A 52 -33.26 -8.07 -8.57
CA ALA A 52 -34.60 -7.66 -8.15
C ALA A 52 -34.56 -6.57 -7.05
N LEU A 53 -33.61 -6.65 -6.12
CA LEU A 53 -33.43 -5.67 -5.06
C LEU A 53 -32.82 -4.36 -5.59
N LEU A 54 -31.88 -4.46 -6.54
CA LEU A 54 -31.27 -3.35 -7.27
C LEU A 54 -32.30 -2.65 -8.15
N LEU A 55 -33.21 -3.38 -8.79
CA LEU A 55 -34.35 -2.79 -9.50
C LEU A 55 -35.33 -2.10 -8.53
N ALA A 56 -35.58 -2.69 -7.35
CA ALA A 56 -36.41 -2.09 -6.32
C ALA A 56 -35.77 -0.81 -5.72
N GLN A 57 -34.46 -0.77 -5.51
CA GLN A 57 -33.73 0.41 -5.03
C GLN A 57 -33.52 1.47 -6.10
N ALA A 58 -33.37 1.08 -7.38
CA ALA A 58 -33.37 2.01 -8.50
C ALA A 58 -34.68 2.80 -8.60
N SER A 59 -35.80 2.20 -8.19
CA SER A 59 -37.09 2.92 -8.07
C SER A 59 -37.13 3.94 -6.93
N GLN A 60 -36.17 3.89 -6.00
CA GLN A 60 -36.03 4.81 -4.85
C GLN A 60 -34.92 5.87 -5.05
N GLY A 61 -34.30 5.93 -6.24
CA GLY A 61 -33.34 6.99 -6.61
C GLY A 61 -31.86 6.66 -6.42
N ASN A 62 -31.51 5.48 -5.91
CA ASN A 62 -30.11 5.01 -5.87
C ASN A 62 -29.78 4.27 -7.18
N SER A 63 -28.80 4.77 -7.94
CA SER A 63 -28.41 4.15 -9.20
C SER A 63 -27.43 2.99 -8.98
N LEU A 64 -27.48 1.97 -9.85
CA LEU A 64 -26.52 0.85 -9.86
C LEU A 64 -25.05 1.33 -9.90
N SER A 65 -24.80 2.46 -10.55
CA SER A 65 -23.48 3.09 -10.59
C SER A 65 -22.99 3.56 -9.21
N GLN A 66 -23.87 4.14 -8.39
CA GLN A 66 -23.51 4.58 -7.04
C GLN A 66 -23.14 3.40 -6.14
N LEU A 67 -23.85 2.28 -6.27
CA LEU A 67 -23.53 1.06 -5.52
C LEU A 67 -22.18 0.47 -5.98
N LYS A 68 -21.89 0.49 -7.29
CA LYS A 68 -20.57 0.11 -7.82
C LYS A 68 -19.47 0.99 -7.22
N GLU A 69 -19.64 2.30 -7.26
CA GLU A 69 -18.67 3.27 -6.76
C GLU A 69 -18.43 3.12 -5.25
N ALA A 70 -19.50 2.92 -4.47
CA ALA A 70 -19.39 2.69 -3.03
C ALA A 70 -18.63 1.39 -2.71
N ALA A 71 -18.90 0.31 -3.45
CA ALA A 71 -18.18 -0.94 -3.31
C ALA A 71 -16.69 -0.75 -3.64
N ILE A 72 -16.37 -0.15 -4.79
CA ILE A 72 -14.98 0.16 -5.20
C ILE A 72 -14.27 0.97 -4.12
N LEU A 73 -14.90 2.02 -3.60
CA LEU A 73 -14.30 2.86 -2.57
C LEU A 73 -13.95 2.05 -1.31
N ARG A 74 -14.87 1.19 -0.84
CA ARG A 74 -14.62 0.35 0.33
C ARG A 74 -13.42 -0.58 0.12
N TYR A 75 -13.34 -1.25 -1.03
CA TYR A 75 -12.24 -2.18 -1.31
C TYR A 75 -10.90 -1.47 -1.51
N LYS A 76 -10.90 -0.28 -2.13
CA LYS A 76 -9.71 0.58 -2.18
C LYS A 76 -9.22 0.94 -0.78
N GLN A 77 -10.11 1.41 0.09
CA GLN A 77 -9.76 1.75 1.48
C GLN A 77 -9.25 0.54 2.27
N HIS A 78 -9.82 -0.65 2.04
CA HIS A 78 -9.33 -1.88 2.64
C HIS A 78 -7.88 -2.15 2.19
N LEU A 79 -7.63 -2.18 0.88
CA LEU A 79 -6.31 -2.42 0.31
C LEU A 79 -5.27 -1.36 0.70
N GLU A 80 -5.64 -0.07 0.71
CA GLU A 80 -4.79 1.03 1.17
C GLU A 80 -4.33 0.82 2.60
N ARG A 81 -5.25 0.44 3.50
CA ARG A 81 -4.94 0.22 4.92
C ARG A 81 -4.02 -0.97 5.10
N GLU A 82 -4.33 -2.10 4.47
CA GLU A 82 -3.52 -3.33 4.58
C GLU A 82 -2.09 -3.09 4.07
N LEU A 83 -1.94 -2.49 2.89
CA LEU A 83 -0.62 -2.19 2.31
C LEU A 83 0.16 -1.17 3.15
N ALA A 84 -0.48 -0.11 3.62
CA ALA A 84 0.18 0.89 4.44
C ALA A 84 0.66 0.31 5.78
N GLN A 85 -0.16 -0.55 6.41
CA GLN A 85 0.20 -1.22 7.65
C GLN A 85 1.43 -2.12 7.45
N GLN A 86 1.41 -2.97 6.42
CA GLN A 86 2.49 -3.92 6.17
C GLN A 86 3.81 -3.22 5.79
N LEU A 87 3.75 -2.20 4.92
CA LEU A 87 4.94 -1.41 4.60
C LEU A 87 5.51 -0.72 5.85
N GLN A 88 4.65 -0.18 6.71
CA GLN A 88 5.09 0.48 7.93
C GLN A 88 5.78 -0.50 8.88
N GLU A 89 5.21 -1.70 9.06
CA GLU A 89 5.79 -2.77 9.87
C GLU A 89 7.16 -3.18 9.32
N PHE A 90 7.24 -3.53 8.03
CA PHE A 90 8.48 -3.93 7.35
C PHE A 90 9.63 -2.92 7.56
N PHE A 91 9.41 -1.65 7.20
CA PHE A 91 10.47 -0.65 7.32
C PHE A 91 10.82 -0.30 8.77
N THR A 92 9.90 -0.50 9.71
CA THR A 92 10.20 -0.33 11.13
C THR A 92 11.11 -1.44 11.63
N ASP A 93 10.87 -2.68 11.18
CA ASP A 93 11.67 -3.85 11.52
C ASP A 93 13.08 -3.78 10.91
N GLU A 94 13.20 -3.22 9.71
CA GLU A 94 14.48 -2.91 9.03
C GLU A 94 15.22 -1.67 9.62
N GLU A 95 14.72 -1.10 10.72
CA GLU A 95 15.24 0.12 11.36
C GLU A 95 15.33 1.36 10.43
N ILE A 96 14.53 1.39 9.36
CA ILE A 96 14.46 2.52 8.42
C ILE A 96 13.56 3.61 9.00
N LEU A 97 14.08 4.83 9.07
CA LEU A 97 13.31 5.94 9.62
C LEU A 97 12.24 6.41 8.63
N LEU A 98 10.97 6.11 8.93
CA LEU A 98 9.83 6.61 8.17
C LEU A 98 9.56 8.09 8.51
N VAL A 99 9.46 8.93 7.46
CA VAL A 99 9.16 10.36 7.58
C VAL A 99 7.98 10.75 6.70
N ASP A 100 7.12 11.64 7.20
CA ASP A 100 5.92 12.05 6.47
C ASP A 100 6.22 12.75 5.13
N ARG A 101 7.32 13.50 5.05
CA ARG A 101 7.73 14.28 3.87
C ARG A 101 9.24 14.45 3.79
N GLN A 102 9.75 14.55 2.57
CA GLN A 102 11.16 14.90 2.27
C GLN A 102 12.16 13.90 2.86
N GLY A 103 11.84 12.61 2.78
CA GLY A 103 12.85 11.57 2.94
C GLY A 103 13.91 11.68 1.85
N LEU A 104 15.11 11.21 2.16
CA LEU A 104 16.20 11.02 1.20
C LEU A 104 15.78 10.03 0.12
N LEU A 105 14.98 9.04 0.52
CA LEU A 105 14.29 8.12 -0.36
C LEU A 105 12.78 8.33 -0.29
N SER A 106 12.10 7.97 -1.38
CA SER A 106 10.65 7.93 -1.44
C SER A 106 10.14 6.69 -2.18
N LEU A 107 9.10 6.07 -1.63
CA LEU A 107 8.44 4.91 -2.22
C LEU A 107 7.08 5.31 -2.77
N ARG A 108 6.85 5.05 -4.05
CA ARG A 108 5.56 5.22 -4.74
C ARG A 108 5.02 3.88 -5.16
N ASN A 109 3.73 3.67 -4.94
CA ASN A 109 3.03 2.43 -5.23
C ASN A 109 1.85 2.70 -6.14
N THR A 110 1.70 1.93 -7.21
CA THR A 110 0.57 2.01 -8.14
C THR A 110 -0.02 0.63 -8.32
N LEU A 111 -1.33 0.50 -8.11
CA LEU A 111 -2.08 -0.75 -8.25
C LEU A 111 -3.19 -0.56 -9.29
N ASP A 112 -3.20 -1.40 -10.31
CA ASP A 112 -4.33 -1.57 -11.22
C ASP A 112 -4.89 -2.98 -11.06
N ILE A 113 -6.09 -3.09 -10.50
CA ILE A 113 -6.67 -4.36 -10.07
C ILE A 113 -8.00 -4.58 -10.78
N THR A 114 -8.16 -5.77 -11.37
CA THR A 114 -9.45 -6.26 -11.83
C THR A 114 -9.84 -7.48 -11.00
N VAL A 115 -10.99 -7.38 -10.33
CA VAL A 115 -11.64 -8.49 -9.63
C VAL A 115 -12.46 -9.28 -10.65
N ILE A 116 -12.27 -10.59 -10.72
CA ILE A 116 -12.99 -11.46 -11.65
C ILE A 116 -13.80 -12.46 -10.83
N LYS A 117 -15.12 -12.52 -11.07
CA LYS A 117 -16.01 -13.49 -10.43
C LYS A 117 -16.26 -14.66 -11.39
N HIS A 118 -15.80 -15.84 -11.02
CA HIS A 118 -16.04 -17.09 -11.73
C HIS A 118 -17.16 -17.87 -11.07
N PHE A 119 -18.26 -18.07 -11.79
CA PHE A 119 -19.33 -18.95 -11.38
C PHE A 119 -18.94 -20.42 -11.61
N SER A 120 -19.19 -21.27 -10.61
CA SER A 120 -18.91 -22.71 -10.69
C SER A 120 -20.18 -23.55 -10.77
N SER A 121 -21.18 -23.27 -9.92
CA SER A 121 -22.39 -24.07 -9.85
C SER A 121 -23.56 -23.35 -9.19
N LEU A 122 -24.78 -23.71 -9.58
CA LEU A 122 -26.02 -23.36 -8.92
C LEU A 122 -26.77 -24.65 -8.57
N GLN A 123 -27.17 -24.81 -7.31
CA GLN A 123 -27.86 -26.00 -6.82
C GLN A 123 -29.12 -25.60 -6.06
N SER A 124 -30.28 -26.07 -6.49
CA SER A 124 -31.50 -25.99 -5.69
C SER A 124 -31.48 -27.08 -4.62
N LYS A 125 -31.63 -26.71 -3.36
CA LYS A 125 -31.63 -27.60 -2.20
C LYS A 125 -32.81 -27.29 -1.29
N GLY A 126 -33.88 -28.08 -1.42
CA GLY A 126 -35.06 -27.93 -0.58
C GLY A 126 -35.70 -26.55 -0.74
N ASP A 127 -35.51 -25.69 0.26
CA ASP A 127 -36.08 -24.35 0.40
C ASP A 127 -35.15 -23.23 -0.06
N HIS A 128 -33.96 -23.52 -0.61
CA HIS A 128 -33.04 -22.49 -1.08
C HIS A 128 -32.30 -22.88 -2.37
N GLU A 129 -31.72 -21.87 -3.02
CA GLU A 129 -30.73 -21.99 -4.07
C GLU A 129 -29.33 -21.66 -3.53
N LEU A 130 -28.33 -22.43 -3.94
CA LEU A 130 -26.94 -22.27 -3.53
C LEU A 130 -26.06 -22.01 -4.76
N GLU A 131 -25.61 -20.77 -4.90
CA GLU A 131 -24.57 -20.37 -5.85
C GLU A 131 -23.18 -20.58 -5.23
N LYS A 132 -22.24 -21.10 -6.00
CA LYS A 132 -20.83 -21.21 -5.63
C LYS A 132 -19.92 -20.78 -6.76
N GLY A 133 -18.77 -20.23 -6.40
CA GLY A 133 -17.75 -19.88 -7.35
C GLY A 133 -16.44 -19.44 -6.69
N THR A 134 -15.61 -18.77 -7.47
CA THR A 134 -14.35 -18.17 -7.01
C THR A 134 -14.24 -16.72 -7.46
N VAL A 135 -13.61 -15.90 -6.64
CA VAL A 135 -13.10 -14.58 -6.99
C VAL A 135 -11.62 -14.74 -7.32
N GLU A 136 -11.15 -14.09 -8.38
CA GLU A 136 -9.75 -14.05 -8.80
C GLU A 136 -9.32 -12.60 -8.97
N LEU A 137 -8.07 -12.29 -8.64
CA LEU A 137 -7.47 -10.97 -8.89
C LEU A 137 -6.53 -11.01 -10.11
N SER A 138 -6.54 -9.94 -10.88
CA SER A 138 -5.68 -9.72 -12.03
C SER A 138 -5.28 -8.24 -12.16
N GLY A 139 -4.35 -7.94 -13.05
CA GLY A 139 -3.81 -6.59 -13.27
C GLY A 139 -2.32 -6.49 -12.97
N ASP A 140 -1.88 -5.30 -12.57
CA ASP A 140 -0.48 -4.96 -12.39
C ASP A 140 -0.25 -4.14 -11.11
N TYR A 141 0.81 -4.46 -10.41
CA TYR A 141 1.39 -3.65 -9.35
C TYR A 141 2.73 -3.10 -9.81
N ARG A 142 3.00 -1.85 -9.48
CA ARG A 142 4.30 -1.22 -9.68
C ARG A 142 4.71 -0.46 -8.44
N TYR A 143 5.97 -0.60 -8.05
CA TYR A 143 6.58 0.32 -7.11
C TYR A 143 7.80 1.01 -7.72
N ARG A 144 8.07 2.22 -7.25
CA ARG A 144 9.27 2.98 -7.60
C ARG A 144 9.88 3.58 -6.34
N LEU A 145 11.16 3.32 -6.15
CA LEU A 145 12.02 3.97 -5.17
C LEU A 145 12.75 5.13 -5.86
N GLU A 146 12.55 6.35 -5.37
CA GLU A 146 13.16 7.56 -5.91
C GLU A 146 14.02 8.22 -4.83
N HIS A 147 15.20 8.72 -5.21
CA HIS A 147 15.99 9.61 -4.36
C HIS A 147 15.39 11.02 -4.35
N ILE A 148 15.72 11.83 -3.33
CA ILE A 148 15.22 13.21 -3.18
C ILE A 148 15.58 14.12 -4.37
N SER A 149 16.62 13.80 -5.13
CA SER A 149 16.98 14.47 -6.39
C SER A 149 15.98 14.21 -7.54
N GLY A 150 15.05 13.27 -7.38
CA GLY A 150 14.09 12.83 -8.38
C GLY A 150 14.59 11.72 -9.31
N SER A 151 15.81 11.20 -9.09
CA SER A 151 16.30 10.04 -9.83
C SER A 151 15.68 8.76 -9.29
N ALA A 152 15.12 7.94 -10.19
CA ALA A 152 14.67 6.60 -9.86
C ALA A 152 15.88 5.71 -9.51
N MET A 153 15.86 5.14 -8.31
CA MET A 153 16.88 4.21 -7.82
C MET A 153 16.51 2.77 -8.19
N ARG A 154 15.21 2.44 -8.04
CA ARG A 154 14.66 1.12 -8.40
C ARG A 154 13.21 1.28 -8.86
N GLU A 155 12.81 0.44 -9.81
CA GLU A 155 11.44 0.31 -10.27
C GLU A 155 11.16 -1.16 -10.58
N GLN A 156 10.02 -1.66 -10.11
CA GLN A 156 9.61 -3.04 -10.28
C GLN A 156 8.14 -3.11 -10.68
N GLN A 157 7.82 -4.12 -11.49
CA GLN A 157 6.45 -4.41 -11.88
C GLN A 157 6.11 -5.88 -11.65
N VAL A 158 4.98 -6.12 -10.99
CA VAL A 158 4.43 -7.42 -10.66
C VAL A 158 3.12 -7.59 -11.42
N ASN A 159 3.02 -8.67 -12.20
CA ASN A 159 1.76 -9.05 -12.81
C ASN A 159 0.93 -9.85 -11.81
N ILE A 160 -0.20 -9.29 -11.36
CA ILE A 160 -1.06 -9.87 -10.32
C ILE A 160 -1.67 -11.21 -10.77
N SER A 161 -1.89 -11.40 -12.07
CA SER A 161 -2.44 -12.67 -12.56
C SER A 161 -1.46 -13.85 -12.37
N LYS A 162 -0.16 -13.57 -12.28
CA LYS A 162 0.86 -14.61 -12.02
C LYS A 162 0.86 -15.07 -10.56
N LEU A 163 0.25 -14.29 -9.66
CA LEU A 163 0.09 -14.63 -8.25
C LEU A 163 -0.98 -15.68 -7.97
N LYS A 164 -1.94 -15.84 -8.89
CA LYS A 164 -3.00 -16.85 -8.78
C LYS A 164 -3.85 -16.73 -7.50
N ILE A 165 -3.98 -15.51 -6.98
CA ILE A 165 -4.80 -15.18 -5.82
C ILE A 165 -6.27 -15.47 -6.13
N ARG A 166 -6.87 -16.38 -5.36
CA ARG A 166 -8.21 -16.90 -5.61
C ARG A 166 -8.93 -17.25 -4.33
N GLU A 167 -10.14 -16.71 -4.18
CA GLU A 167 -10.97 -16.92 -3.00
C GLU A 167 -12.33 -17.52 -3.34
N LYS A 168 -12.83 -18.43 -2.51
CA LYS A 168 -14.13 -19.07 -2.74
C LYS A 168 -15.26 -18.20 -2.22
N TYR A 169 -16.34 -18.12 -2.97
CA TYR A 169 -17.58 -17.50 -2.51
C TYR A 169 -18.77 -18.47 -2.62
N GLN A 170 -19.79 -18.16 -1.82
CA GLN A 170 -21.11 -18.77 -1.85
C GLN A 170 -22.20 -17.73 -1.63
N VAL A 171 -23.35 -17.95 -2.27
CA VAL A 171 -24.60 -17.20 -2.06
C VAL A 171 -25.72 -18.20 -1.79
N VAL A 172 -26.45 -18.02 -0.70
CA VAL A 172 -27.64 -18.80 -0.34
C VAL A 172 -28.85 -17.90 -0.54
N THR A 173 -29.76 -18.31 -1.42
CA THR A 173 -30.98 -17.56 -1.74
C THR A 173 -32.19 -18.39 -1.33
N PRO A 174 -32.92 -18.02 -0.26
CA PRO A 174 -34.15 -18.70 0.12
C PRO A 174 -35.25 -18.57 -0.95
N ASN A 175 -35.99 -19.65 -1.18
CA ASN A 175 -37.09 -19.69 -2.15
C ASN A 175 -38.33 -18.92 -1.66
N ASP A 176 -38.43 -18.68 -0.35
CA ASP A 176 -39.53 -17.96 0.30
C ASP A 176 -39.32 -16.43 0.32
N GLY A 177 -38.22 -15.94 -0.26
CA GLY A 177 -37.85 -14.53 -0.25
C GLY A 177 -37.26 -14.06 1.08
N GLY A 178 -36.77 -14.98 1.93
CA GLY A 178 -36.00 -14.69 3.13
C GLY A 178 -34.65 -14.00 2.86
N GLU A 179 -33.88 -13.78 3.93
CA GLU A 179 -32.58 -13.10 3.87
C GLU A 179 -31.55 -13.89 3.05
N ILE A 180 -30.80 -13.18 2.19
CA ILE A 180 -29.76 -13.77 1.34
C ILE A 180 -28.44 -13.78 2.11
N GLU A 181 -27.87 -14.97 2.33
CA GLU A 181 -26.51 -15.08 2.88
C GLU A 181 -25.49 -15.01 1.74
N ASN A 182 -24.62 -14.00 1.74
CA ASN A 182 -23.64 -13.80 0.69
C ASN A 182 -22.24 -13.59 1.26
N THR A 183 -21.28 -14.39 0.78
CA THR A 183 -19.87 -14.34 1.21
C THR A 183 -18.93 -13.70 0.18
N THR A 184 -19.45 -13.21 -0.95
CA THR A 184 -18.65 -12.64 -2.05
C THR A 184 -17.82 -11.46 -1.58
N ASP A 185 -18.39 -10.57 -0.78
CA ASP A 185 -17.67 -9.40 -0.27
C ASP A 185 -16.46 -9.80 0.59
N ARG A 186 -16.65 -10.79 1.47
CA ARG A 186 -15.57 -11.32 2.31
C ARG A 186 -14.52 -12.05 1.47
N ALA A 187 -14.92 -12.73 0.40
CA ALA A 187 -13.99 -13.38 -0.52
C ALA A 187 -13.11 -12.34 -1.25
N ILE A 188 -13.69 -11.21 -1.68
CA ILE A 188 -12.93 -10.10 -2.28
C ILE A 188 -11.96 -9.50 -1.26
N GLU A 189 -12.40 -9.20 -0.04
CA GLU A 189 -11.52 -8.64 1.00
C GLU A 189 -10.35 -9.58 1.30
N ARG A 190 -10.60 -10.88 1.46
CA ARG A 190 -9.53 -11.87 1.67
C ARG A 190 -8.54 -11.94 0.52
N ALA A 191 -9.03 -11.92 -0.71
CA ALA A 191 -8.17 -11.91 -1.89
C ALA A 191 -7.30 -10.65 -1.93
N LEU A 192 -7.81 -9.49 -1.50
CA LEU A 192 -7.03 -8.26 -1.42
C LEU A 192 -5.99 -8.30 -0.29
N SER A 193 -6.30 -8.89 0.86
CA SER A 193 -5.29 -9.14 1.91
C SER A 193 -4.19 -10.09 1.43
N GLU A 194 -4.55 -11.21 0.79
CA GLU A 194 -3.58 -12.16 0.20
C GLU A 194 -2.71 -11.49 -0.87
N LEU A 195 -3.28 -10.57 -1.67
CA LEU A 195 -2.51 -9.74 -2.59
C LEU A 195 -1.45 -8.93 -1.85
N VAL A 196 -1.78 -8.28 -0.74
CA VAL A 196 -0.81 -7.48 0.01
C VAL A 196 0.32 -8.36 0.53
N GLU A 197 0.00 -9.51 1.13
CA GLU A 197 1.01 -10.46 1.62
C GLU A 197 2.00 -10.84 0.49
N GLU A 198 1.49 -11.26 -0.66
CA GLU A 198 2.29 -11.64 -1.84
C GLU A 198 3.07 -10.48 -2.49
N LEU A 199 2.60 -9.25 -2.33
CA LEU A 199 3.34 -8.06 -2.77
C LEU A 199 4.47 -7.73 -1.78
N MET A 200 4.23 -7.88 -0.49
CA MET A 200 5.21 -7.63 0.56
C MET A 200 6.38 -8.61 0.49
N GLU A 201 6.13 -9.91 0.30
CA GLU A 201 7.21 -10.88 0.09
C GLU A 201 8.18 -10.45 -1.03
N ARG A 202 7.66 -9.88 -2.12
CA ARG A 202 8.51 -9.37 -3.21
C ARG A 202 9.23 -8.08 -2.87
N ILE A 203 8.60 -7.21 -2.09
CA ILE A 203 9.22 -5.95 -1.66
C ILE A 203 10.35 -6.25 -0.69
N GLU A 204 10.16 -7.19 0.23
CA GLU A 204 11.16 -7.68 1.17
C GLU A 204 12.38 -8.25 0.42
N ASP A 205 12.15 -9.12 -0.57
CA ASP A 205 13.21 -9.67 -1.42
C ASP A 205 13.98 -8.58 -2.22
N ASP A 206 13.32 -7.47 -2.55
CA ASP A 206 13.87 -6.44 -3.43
C ASP A 206 14.44 -5.21 -2.70
N LEU A 207 14.06 -4.95 -1.44
CA LEU A 207 14.35 -3.71 -0.69
C LEU A 207 14.91 -3.99 0.72
N GLU A 208 15.94 -4.83 0.81
CA GLU A 208 16.68 -5.05 2.07
C GLU A 208 17.33 -3.75 2.60
N ALA A 209 17.52 -3.63 3.93
CA ALA A 209 18.13 -2.45 4.55
C ALA A 209 19.49 -2.05 3.95
N ASP A 210 20.37 -3.02 3.71
CA ASP A 210 21.70 -2.79 3.15
C ASP A 210 21.62 -2.18 1.74
N GLU A 211 20.62 -2.56 0.94
CA GLU A 211 20.40 -1.96 -0.37
C GLU A 211 19.89 -0.52 -0.24
N LEU A 212 18.95 -0.26 0.67
CA LEU A 212 18.42 1.09 0.92
C LEU A 212 19.52 2.05 1.40
N GLU A 213 20.41 1.58 2.28
CA GLU A 213 21.61 2.32 2.68
C GLU A 213 22.52 2.61 1.49
N SER A 214 22.73 1.62 0.61
CA SER A 214 23.55 1.81 -0.59
C SER A 214 22.95 2.88 -1.52
N PHE A 215 21.63 2.88 -1.73
CA PHE A 215 20.93 3.86 -2.55
C PHE A 215 21.06 5.27 -1.96
N ALA A 216 20.87 5.41 -0.64
CA ALA A 216 21.02 6.67 0.08
C ALA A 216 22.44 7.27 -0.04
N ARG A 217 23.48 6.45 -0.16
CA ARG A 217 24.88 6.89 -0.27
C ARG A 217 25.36 7.11 -1.71
N SER A 218 24.64 6.56 -2.69
CA SER A 218 25.09 6.49 -4.10
C SER A 218 24.60 7.64 -5.01
N ALA A 219 23.75 8.52 -4.48
CA ALA A 219 23.21 9.68 -5.19
C ALA A 219 23.99 10.97 -4.91
#